data_AF-A0A3B0VJN6-F1
#
_entry.id   AF-A0A3B0VJN6-F1
#
_cell.length_a   1.000
_cell.length_b   1.000
_cell.length_c   1.000
_cell.angle_alpha   90.00
_cell.angle_beta   90.00
_cell.angle_gamma   90.00
#
_symmetry.space_group_name_H-M   'P 1'
#
loop_
_entity.id
_entity.type
_entity.pdbx_description
1 polymer ?
#
loop_
_entity_poly.entity_id
_entity_poly.type
_entity_poly.pdbx_seq_one_letter_code
_entity_poly.pdbx_strand_id
1 'polypeptide(L)'
;VSFVLPKGFKSIATSSPKNVSAEIVYEATLAKEASSTQSITLRVYPFSEKNTAKDIMLRETVFDSTGLSPNSMSDFKKVTIGANTFEEVTIGSSKDYMHVAYFLLRKNDVLRFDIKESGGVNADDISVMRTLFQTLQISKN
;
A
#
# COMPACT_ATOMS: atom_id res chain seq x y z
N VAL A 1 -4.54 -2.64 -13.96
CA VAL A 1 -4.35 -3.44 -12.73
C VAL A 1 -5.73 -3.85 -12.26
N SER A 2 -5.96 -5.13 -12.00
CA SER A 2 -7.25 -5.64 -11.50
C SER A 2 -7.03 -6.62 -10.35
N PHE A 3 -7.93 -6.62 -9.37
CA PHE A 3 -7.87 -7.53 -8.24
C PHE A 3 -9.27 -7.77 -7.67
N VAL A 4 -9.40 -8.81 -6.86
CA VAL A 4 -10.65 -9.11 -6.17
C VAL A 4 -10.67 -8.31 -4.87
N LEU A 5 -11.69 -7.48 -4.68
CA LEU A 5 -11.90 -6.77 -3.41
C LEU A 5 -12.51 -7.72 -2.37
N PRO A 6 -12.06 -7.68 -1.10
CA PRO A 6 -12.71 -8.45 -0.06
C PRO A 6 -14.13 -7.96 0.17
N LYS A 7 -14.98 -8.88 0.65
CA LYS A 7 -16.33 -8.53 1.09
C LYS A 7 -16.25 -7.44 2.17
N GLY A 8 -17.08 -6.41 2.04
CA GLY A 8 -17.17 -5.31 3.00
C GLY A 8 -16.39 -4.05 2.59
N PHE A 9 -15.43 -4.17 1.66
CA PHE A 9 -14.74 -3.01 1.11
C PHE A 9 -15.60 -2.27 0.09
N LYS A 10 -15.54 -0.94 0.14
CA LYS A 10 -16.17 -0.04 -0.83
C LYS A 10 -15.15 0.95 -1.36
N SER A 11 -15.21 1.24 -2.66
CA SER A 11 -14.40 2.29 -3.25
C SER A 11 -14.85 3.65 -2.73
N ILE A 12 -13.89 4.50 -2.39
CA ILE A 12 -14.11 5.89 -2.01
C ILE A 12 -13.56 6.78 -3.12
N ALA A 13 -14.33 7.81 -3.48
CA ALA A 13 -13.86 8.82 -4.41
C ALA A 13 -12.76 9.66 -3.74
N THR A 14 -11.60 9.76 -4.38
CA THR A 14 -10.51 10.63 -3.93
C THR A 14 -10.10 11.58 -5.03
N SER A 15 -9.59 12.74 -4.65
CA SER A 15 -8.81 13.58 -5.55
C SER A 15 -7.39 13.01 -5.62
N SER A 16 -7.01 12.51 -6.79
CA SER A 16 -5.65 11.99 -6.99
C SER A 16 -4.61 13.06 -6.63
N PRO A 17 -3.63 12.75 -5.76
CA PRO A 17 -2.50 13.63 -5.50
C PRO A 17 -1.78 14.05 -6.79
N LYS A 18 -1.15 15.24 -6.81
CA LYS A 18 -0.51 15.79 -8.02
C LYS A 18 0.57 14.89 -8.66
N ASN A 19 1.15 13.98 -7.89
CA ASN A 19 2.29 13.14 -8.31
C ASN A 19 1.91 11.72 -8.72
N VAL A 20 0.61 11.37 -8.72
CA VAL A 20 0.14 10.05 -9.14
C VAL A 20 -0.67 10.18 -10.44
N SER A 21 -0.54 9.19 -11.32
CA SER A 21 -1.37 9.11 -12.53
C SER A 21 -2.73 8.45 -12.26
N ALA A 22 -2.83 7.72 -11.14
CA ALA A 22 -4.07 7.15 -10.64
C ALA A 22 -3.98 6.92 -9.13
N GLU A 23 -5.09 7.15 -8.43
CA GLU A 23 -5.31 6.72 -7.05
C GLU A 23 -6.67 6.02 -6.96
N ILE A 24 -6.72 4.93 -6.18
CA ILE A 24 -7.98 4.30 -5.79
C ILE A 24 -7.91 3.95 -4.31
N VAL A 25 -8.92 4.36 -3.54
CA VAL A 25 -9.02 4.04 -2.12
C VAL A 25 -10.23 3.14 -1.89
N TYR A 26 -10.02 2.12 -1.07
CA TYR A 26 -11.06 1.22 -0.59
C TYR A 26 -11.06 1.21 0.92
N GLU A 27 -12.24 1.24 1.53
CA GLU A 27 -12.38 1.16 2.98
C GLU A 27 -13.41 0.11 3.38
N ALA A 28 -13.17 -0.52 4.52
CA ALA A 28 -14.10 -1.39 5.21
C ALA A 28 -14.10 -1.07 6.71
N THR A 29 -15.28 -1.14 7.32
CA THR A 29 -15.41 -1.26 8.77
C THR A 29 -15.62 -2.73 9.08
N LEU A 30 -14.72 -3.35 9.83
CA LEU A 30 -14.86 -4.76 10.16
C LEU A 30 -15.85 -4.93 11.30
N ALA A 31 -16.85 -5.79 11.09
CA ALA A 31 -17.94 -6.00 12.03
C ALA A 31 -17.51 -6.71 13.34
N LYS A 32 -16.31 -7.32 13.37
CA LYS A 32 -15.87 -8.18 14.48
C LYS A 32 -15.34 -7.37 15.69
N GLU A 33 -14.83 -6.16 15.43
CA GLU A 33 -14.38 -5.20 16.42
C GLU A 33 -15.03 -3.87 16.01
N ALA A 34 -16.12 -3.46 16.67
CA ALA A 34 -17.00 -2.36 16.26
C ALA A 34 -16.31 -0.96 16.10
N SER A 35 -15.01 -0.88 16.35
CA SER A 35 -14.16 0.31 16.19
C SER A 35 -13.05 0.17 15.13
N SER A 36 -12.90 -0.99 14.50
CA SER A 36 -11.79 -1.23 13.56
C SER A 36 -12.12 -0.79 12.12
N THR A 37 -11.25 0.03 11.56
CA THR A 37 -11.33 0.50 10.17
C THR A 37 -10.12 0.04 9.40
N GLN A 38 -10.36 -0.48 8.20
CA GLN A 38 -9.31 -0.87 7.27
C GLN A 38 -9.41 -0.05 6.00
N SER A 39 -8.26 0.36 5.49
CA SER A 39 -8.17 0.97 4.18
C SER A 39 -7.07 0.35 3.33
N ILE A 40 -7.35 0.27 2.04
CA ILE A 40 -6.42 -0.12 1.00
C ILE A 40 -6.33 1.06 0.04
N THR A 41 -5.14 1.61 -0.14
CA THR A 41 -4.91 2.66 -1.12
C THR A 41 -3.98 2.15 -2.20
N LEU A 42 -4.38 2.33 -3.45
CA LEU A 42 -3.57 2.04 -4.63
C LEU A 42 -3.12 3.35 -5.27
N ARG A 43 -1.83 3.48 -5.56
CA ARG A 43 -1.26 4.63 -6.28
C ARG A 43 -0.34 4.18 -7.41
N VAL A 44 -0.42 4.86 -8.54
CA VAL A 44 0.50 4.68 -9.68
C VAL A 44 1.40 5.90 -9.79
N TYR A 45 2.70 5.69 -9.66
CA TYR A 45 3.73 6.71 -9.81
C TYR A 45 4.50 6.49 -11.10
N PRO A 46 4.22 7.25 -12.18
CA PRO A 46 4.96 7.12 -13.43
C PRO A 46 6.43 7.46 -13.22
N PHE A 47 7.32 6.74 -13.92
CA PHE A 47 8.70 7.18 -14.03
C PHE A 47 8.77 8.49 -14.82
N SER A 48 9.75 9.32 -14.46
CA SER A 48 10.15 10.45 -15.26
C SER A 48 11.67 10.43 -15.41
N GLU A 49 12.22 11.18 -16.36
CA GLU A 49 13.67 11.29 -16.56
C GLU A 49 14.43 11.69 -15.30
N LYS A 50 13.75 12.30 -14.32
CA LYS A 50 14.32 12.82 -13.08
C LYS A 50 14.06 11.94 -11.85
N ASN A 51 13.25 10.89 -11.97
CA ASN A 51 12.81 10.08 -10.83
C ASN A 51 13.00 8.61 -11.13
N THR A 52 13.98 7.99 -10.48
CA THR A 52 14.10 6.53 -10.48
C THR A 52 13.03 5.91 -9.57
N ALA A 53 12.80 4.61 -9.70
CA ALA A 53 11.92 3.88 -8.79
C ALA A 53 12.32 4.07 -7.31
N LYS A 54 13.63 4.07 -7.03
CA LYS A 54 14.19 4.33 -5.70
C LYS A 54 13.80 5.72 -5.19
N ASP A 55 13.97 6.75 -6.03
CA ASP A 55 13.65 8.12 -5.63
C ASP A 55 12.16 8.28 -5.31
N ILE A 56 11.30 7.63 -6.10
CA ILE A 56 9.85 7.59 -5.84
C ILE A 56 9.58 6.90 -4.50
N MET A 57 10.15 5.72 -4.26
CA MET A 57 9.89 5.00 -3.01
C MET A 57 10.34 5.77 -1.78
N LEU A 58 11.54 6.37 -1.82
CA LEU A 58 12.06 7.16 -0.70
C LEU A 58 11.24 8.42 -0.47
N ARG A 59 10.91 9.16 -1.53
CA ARG A 59 10.17 10.42 -1.45
C ARG A 59 8.73 10.22 -1.00
N GLU A 60 8.06 9.19 -1.52
CA GLU A 60 6.64 8.98 -1.27
C GLU A 60 6.41 8.27 0.08
N THR A 61 7.43 7.65 0.67
CA THR A 61 7.35 7.08 2.02
C THR A 61 7.61 8.17 3.07
N VAL A 62 6.68 8.34 4.00
CA VAL A 62 6.80 9.24 5.15
C VAL A 62 6.34 8.47 6.38
N PHE A 63 7.21 8.27 7.36
CA PHE A 63 6.91 7.52 8.57
C PHE A 63 5.93 8.29 9.46
N ASP A 64 4.85 7.62 9.87
CA ASP A 64 3.75 8.26 10.62
C ASP A 64 4.22 8.82 11.97
N SER A 65 5.23 8.20 12.59
CA SER A 65 5.73 8.58 13.92
C SER A 65 6.64 9.81 13.93
N THR A 66 7.38 10.06 12.84
CA THR A 66 8.40 11.11 12.76
C THR A 66 8.08 12.18 11.72
N GLY A 67 7.22 11.88 10.75
CA GLY A 67 7.02 12.70 9.57
C GLY A 67 8.23 12.74 8.62
N LEU A 68 9.23 11.88 8.85
CA LEU A 68 10.45 11.81 8.04
C LEU A 68 10.34 10.73 6.96
N SER A 69 11.03 10.94 5.85
CA SER A 69 11.23 9.92 4.82
C SER A 69 12.38 8.96 5.19
N PRO A 70 12.35 7.72 4.68
CA PRO A 70 13.48 6.81 4.82
C PRO A 70 14.72 7.39 4.16
N ASN A 71 15.86 7.19 4.82
CA ASN A 71 17.15 7.70 4.32
C ASN A 71 17.71 6.81 3.20
N SER A 72 17.31 5.54 3.17
CA SER A 72 17.83 4.59 2.21
C SER A 72 16.89 3.40 1.98
N MET A 73 17.19 2.61 0.95
CA MET A 73 16.43 1.39 0.64
C MET A 73 16.61 0.28 1.68
N SER A 74 17.51 0.42 2.65
CA SER A 74 17.67 -0.52 3.77
C SER A 74 16.44 -0.62 4.67
N ASP A 75 15.60 0.42 4.66
CA ASP A 75 14.34 0.45 5.42
C ASP A 75 13.24 -0.39 4.76
N PHE A 76 13.49 -0.87 3.53
CA PHE A 76 12.58 -1.69 2.75
C PHE A 76 13.08 -3.12 2.73
N LYS A 77 12.16 -4.08 2.84
CA LYS A 77 12.45 -5.51 2.69
C LYS A 77 11.69 -6.08 1.51
N LYS A 78 12.32 -7.04 0.81
CA LYS A 78 11.65 -7.75 -0.27
C LYS A 78 10.66 -8.77 0.28
N VAL A 79 9.45 -8.76 -0.25
CA VAL A 79 8.43 -9.79 -0.02
C VAL A 79 7.89 -10.28 -1.36
N THR A 80 7.79 -11.60 -1.51
CA THR A 80 7.08 -12.19 -2.65
C THR A 80 5.63 -12.47 -2.26
N ILE A 81 4.68 -11.93 -3.03
CA ILE A 81 3.25 -12.17 -2.86
C ILE A 81 2.64 -12.55 -4.20
N GLY A 82 2.08 -13.76 -4.28
CA GLY A 82 1.69 -14.35 -5.56
C GLY A 82 2.88 -14.47 -6.50
N ALA A 83 2.76 -13.92 -7.71
CA ALA A 83 3.81 -13.93 -8.73
C ALA A 83 4.73 -12.70 -8.71
N ASN A 84 4.53 -11.77 -7.78
CA ASN A 84 5.20 -10.47 -7.77
C ASN A 84 6.10 -10.32 -6.54
N THR A 85 7.26 -9.70 -6.73
CA THR A 85 8.15 -9.29 -5.64
C THR A 85 7.96 -7.81 -5.37
N PHE A 86 7.59 -7.48 -4.15
CA PHE A 86 7.38 -6.13 -3.66
C PHE A 86 8.52 -5.72 -2.73
N GLU A 87 8.76 -4.42 -2.67
CA GLU A 87 9.50 -3.79 -1.58
C GLU A 87 8.50 -3.34 -0.52
N GLU A 88 8.56 -3.93 0.67
CA GLU A 88 7.66 -3.70 1.81
C GLU A 88 8.34 -2.76 2.81
N VAL A 89 7.60 -1.77 3.32
CA VAL A 89 8.02 -0.90 4.42
C VAL A 89 6.87 -0.69 5.39
N THR A 90 7.15 -0.85 6.69
CA THR A 90 6.20 -0.47 7.74
C THR A 90 6.30 1.04 7.97
N ILE A 91 5.23 1.76 7.67
CA ILE A 91 5.15 3.21 7.83
C ILE A 91 4.83 3.60 9.27
N GLY A 92 4.00 2.81 9.95
CA GLY A 92 3.65 3.01 11.35
C GLY A 92 3.07 1.74 11.95
N SER A 93 3.36 1.49 13.24
CA SER A 93 2.86 0.33 13.97
C SER A 93 2.70 0.67 15.45
N SER A 94 1.55 0.34 16.01
CA SER A 94 1.24 0.38 17.45
C SER A 94 0.21 -0.71 17.76
N LYS A 95 -0.28 -0.78 19.01
CA LYS A 95 -1.31 -1.76 19.41
C LYS A 95 -2.62 -1.61 18.62
N ASP A 96 -2.99 -0.37 18.30
CA ASP A 96 -4.29 -0.03 17.71
C ASP A 96 -4.15 0.56 16.31
N TYR A 97 -2.95 0.50 15.73
CA TYR A 97 -2.63 1.07 14.43
C TYR A 97 -1.57 0.27 13.67
N MET A 98 -1.80 0.02 12.39
CA MET A 98 -0.79 -0.50 11.48
C MET A 98 -0.92 0.19 10.13
N HIS A 99 0.21 0.56 9.54
CA HIS A 99 0.28 1.11 8.19
C HIS A 99 1.51 0.53 7.49
N VAL A 100 1.29 -0.21 6.41
CA VAL A 100 2.34 -0.87 5.64
C VAL A 100 2.17 -0.51 4.17
N ALA A 101 3.27 -0.12 3.53
CA ALA A 101 3.32 0.10 2.10
C ALA A 101 4.07 -1.03 1.38
N TYR A 102 3.57 -1.38 0.20
CA TYR A 102 4.14 -2.37 -0.69
C TYR A 102 4.34 -1.72 -2.06
N PHE A 103 5.58 -1.72 -2.54
CA PHE A 103 5.94 -1.12 -3.83
C PHE A 103 6.28 -2.22 -4.82
N LEU A 104 5.61 -2.20 -5.98
CA LEU A 104 5.95 -3.03 -7.12
C LEU A 104 6.54 -2.18 -8.22
N LEU A 105 7.79 -2.48 -8.55
CA LEU A 105 8.50 -1.84 -9.64
C LEU A 105 8.07 -2.48 -10.96
N ARG A 106 7.56 -1.66 -11.88
CA ARG A 106 7.23 -2.07 -13.25
C ARG A 106 8.13 -1.34 -14.24
N LYS A 107 8.00 -1.68 -15.52
CA LYS A 107 8.85 -1.12 -16.57
C LYS A 107 8.80 0.42 -16.65
N ASN A 108 7.62 1.00 -16.43
CA ASN A 108 7.37 2.42 -16.67
C ASN A 108 6.89 3.20 -15.43
N ASP A 109 6.69 2.52 -14.30
CA ASP A 109 6.10 3.13 -13.10
C ASP A 109 6.40 2.30 -11.84
N VAL A 110 6.07 2.88 -10.68
CA VAL A 110 5.93 2.16 -9.43
C VAL A 110 4.45 2.10 -9.05
N LEU A 111 3.97 0.90 -8.78
CA LEU A 111 2.66 0.68 -8.17
C LEU A 111 2.84 0.59 -6.65
N ARG A 112 2.15 1.42 -5.88
CA ARG A 112 2.17 1.38 -4.42
C ARG A 112 0.82 0.93 -3.91
N PHE A 113 0.85 0.02 -2.95
CA PHE A 113 -0.29 -0.37 -2.14
C PHE A 113 -0.02 0.00 -0.70
N ASP A 114 -0.92 0.76 -0.11
CA ASP A 114 -0.94 1.00 1.32
C ASP A 114 -2.05 0.17 1.94
N ILE A 115 -1.70 -0.58 2.98
CA ILE A 115 -2.65 -1.22 3.87
C ILE A 115 -2.60 -0.47 5.19
N LYS A 116 -3.76 -0.02 5.66
CA LYS A 116 -3.91 0.63 6.94
C LYS A 116 -5.02 -0.01 7.75
N GLU A 117 -4.75 -0.21 9.03
CA GLU A 117 -5.70 -0.69 10.01
C GLU A 117 -5.64 0.18 11.26
N SER A 118 -6.78 0.55 11.79
CA SER A 118 -6.88 1.30 13.05
C SER A 118 -8.06 0.84 13.88
N GLY A 119 -7.97 0.97 15.20
CA GLY A 119 -9.07 0.66 16.13
C GLY A 119 -9.02 -0.75 16.74
N GLY A 120 -7.82 -1.34 16.79
CA GLY A 120 -7.51 -2.67 17.35
C GLY A 120 -6.88 -3.57 16.29
N VAL A 121 -5.54 -3.63 16.25
CA VAL A 121 -4.83 -4.36 15.18
C VAL A 121 -4.86 -5.86 15.45
N ASN A 122 -5.32 -6.63 14.47
CA ASN A 122 -5.23 -8.09 14.48
C ASN A 122 -4.25 -8.59 13.40
N ALA A 123 -3.30 -9.45 13.79
CA ALA A 123 -2.33 -10.03 12.86
C ALA A 123 -2.97 -10.89 11.76
N ASP A 124 -4.13 -11.50 12.04
CA ASP A 124 -4.90 -12.25 11.05
C ASP A 124 -5.46 -11.35 9.95
N ASP A 125 -5.84 -10.12 10.30
CA ASP A 125 -6.46 -9.17 9.39
C ASP A 125 -5.45 -8.61 8.36
N ILE A 126 -4.20 -8.37 8.78
CA ILE A 126 -3.09 -8.04 7.87
C ILE A 126 -2.80 -9.21 6.91
N SER A 127 -2.92 -10.46 7.40
CA SER A 127 -2.72 -11.65 6.57
C SER A 127 -3.82 -11.79 5.52
N VAL A 128 -5.08 -11.49 5.86
CA VAL A 128 -6.19 -11.41 4.90
C VAL A 128 -5.91 -10.33 3.85
N MET A 129 -5.44 -9.15 4.24
CA MET A 129 -5.14 -8.11 3.26
C MET A 129 -3.95 -8.47 2.34
N ARG A 130 -2.95 -9.22 2.83
CA ARG A 130 -1.90 -9.80 1.98
C ARG A 130 -2.43 -10.79 0.94
N THR A 131 -3.47 -11.56 1.26
CA THR A 131 -4.08 -12.48 0.26
C THR A 131 -4.70 -11.74 -0.92
N LEU A 132 -5.09 -10.48 -0.77
CA LEU A 132 -5.58 -9.68 -1.90
C LEU A 132 -4.49 -9.42 -2.93
N PHE A 133 -3.27 -9.17 -2.47
CA PHE A 133 -2.12 -9.02 -3.34
C PHE A 133 -1.75 -10.32 -4.08
N GLN A 134 -2.19 -11.49 -3.59
CA GLN A 134 -2.04 -12.74 -4.34
C GLN A 134 -2.97 -12.80 -5.55
N THR A 135 -4.17 -12.20 -5.46
CA THR A 135 -5.14 -12.14 -6.57
C THR A 135 -4.84 -11.04 -7.58
N LEU A 136 -3.77 -10.28 -7.36
CA LEU A 136 -3.45 -9.10 -8.13
C LEU A 136 -2.99 -9.49 -9.54
N GLN A 137 -3.88 -9.28 -10.50
CA GLN A 137 -3.62 -9.47 -11.91
C GLN A 137 -3.07 -8.16 -12.47
N ILE A 138 -1.77 -8.16 -12.74
CA ILE A 138 -1.06 -7.02 -13.29
C ILE A 138 -0.89 -7.27 -14.77
N SER A 139 -1.72 -6.63 -15.58
CA SER A 139 -1.55 -6.65 -17.04
C SER A 139 -0.14 -6.15 -17.37
N LYS A 140 0.64 -6.99 -18.05
CA LYS A 140 1.93 -6.60 -18.64
C LYS A 140 1.61 -5.71 -19.84
N ASN A 141 1.57 -4.40 -19.62
CA ASN A 141 1.63 -3.42 -20.71
C ASN A 141 3.05 -2.88 -20.80
#